data_AF-A0A8X6YFG2-F1
#
_entry.id   AF-A0A8X6YFG2-F1
#
_cell.length_a   1.000
_cell.length_b   1.000
_cell.length_c   1.000
_cell.angle_alpha   90.00
_cell.angle_beta   90.00
_cell.angle_gamma   90.00
#
_symmetry.space_group_name_H-M   'P 1'
#
loop_
_entity.id
_entity.type
_entity.pdbx_description
1 polymer ?
#
loop_
_entity_poly.entity_id
_entity_poly.type
_entity_poly.pdbx_seq_one_letter_code
_entity_poly.pdbx_strand_id
1 'polypeptide(L)'
;MSIMTNINPVALALYMQNNLCILDHAEKVIRVFNSLSVKFYTHEDNELMSLKFHHMAFVIDGCCKFLKSQKAKDGSKGNLTEDCLNPFIKYLIKGDSEGFPMALEKFLRQDIQKYPYHECSLFQELVRTLSSVQLGDEPSAISIISEAVNGQRGLDPLSRCATCGDPFGKKKCSTCKSVYYCDKTCQKLHWFTHKTQCPILVKMSQIEVADDEAKNQCSGGAEIPGTSGAEKGAFSNSDGAGCSHD
;
A
#
# COMPACT_ATOMS: atom_id res chain seq x y z
N MET A 1 -20.90 -0.53 13.40
CA MET A 1 -19.92 0.56 13.57
C MET A 1 -18.89 0.38 12.47
N SER A 2 -18.87 1.26 11.46
CA SER A 2 -17.95 1.11 10.33
C SER A 2 -16.52 1.35 10.83
N ILE A 3 -15.77 0.26 11.03
CA ILE A 3 -14.37 0.31 11.41
C ILE A 3 -13.62 1.05 10.31
N MET A 4 -12.93 2.16 10.63
CA MET A 4 -12.07 2.87 9.67
C MET A 4 -11.16 1.85 8.98
N THR A 5 -11.36 1.66 7.68
CA THR A 5 -10.63 0.65 6.87
C THR A 5 -9.26 1.18 6.44
N ASN A 6 -9.13 2.50 6.29
CA ASN A 6 -7.88 3.11 5.92
C ASN A 6 -7.02 3.38 7.16
N ILE A 7 -6.00 2.53 7.35
CA ILE A 7 -5.00 2.67 8.41
C ILE A 7 -3.77 3.47 7.95
N ASN A 8 -3.74 4.02 6.74
CA ASN A 8 -2.58 4.74 6.27
C ASN A 8 -2.27 5.94 7.20
N PRO A 9 -1.02 6.11 7.70
CA PRO A 9 -0.68 7.21 8.59
C PRO A 9 -1.02 8.59 8.02
N VAL A 10 -0.96 8.78 6.70
CA VAL A 10 -1.35 10.02 6.04
C VAL A 10 -2.86 10.24 6.09
N ALA A 11 -3.67 9.19 5.88
CA ALA A 11 -5.12 9.29 6.03
C ALA A 11 -5.51 9.62 7.47
N LEU A 12 -4.88 8.96 8.44
CA LEU A 12 -5.10 9.23 9.86
C LEU A 12 -4.67 10.65 10.24
N ALA A 13 -3.53 11.14 9.74
CA ALA A 13 -3.07 12.51 9.97
C ALA A 13 -4.03 13.54 9.35
N LEU A 14 -4.50 13.33 8.12
CA LEU A 14 -5.53 14.18 7.49
C LEU A 14 -6.83 14.17 8.30
N TYR A 15 -7.24 13.02 8.80
CA TYR A 15 -8.42 12.90 9.65
C TYR A 15 -8.26 13.71 10.95
N MET A 16 -7.10 13.62 11.62
CA MET A 16 -6.80 14.40 12.83
C MET A 16 -6.75 15.91 12.54
N GLN A 17 -6.19 16.30 11.40
CA GLN A 17 -6.13 17.71 10.98
C GLN A 17 -7.53 18.31 10.78
N ASN A 18 -8.49 17.52 10.30
CA ASN A 18 -9.89 17.91 10.18
C ASN A 18 -10.69 17.77 11.49
N ASN A 19 -10.11 17.16 12.53
CA ASN A 19 -10.74 16.89 13.82
C ASN A 19 -9.76 17.25 14.95
N LEU A 20 -9.42 18.53 15.06
CA LEU A 20 -8.37 19.03 15.96
C LEU A 20 -8.57 18.65 17.44
N CYS A 21 -9.81 18.38 17.86
CA CYS A 21 -10.11 17.90 19.21
C CYS A 21 -9.36 16.61 19.59
N ILE A 22 -9.01 15.77 18.61
CA ILE A 22 -8.20 14.56 18.81
C ILE A 22 -6.79 14.95 19.24
N LEU A 23 -6.21 15.96 18.60
CA LEU A 23 -4.86 16.46 18.92
C LEU A 23 -4.85 17.20 20.26
N ASP A 24 -5.90 17.97 20.56
CA ASP A 24 -6.05 18.68 21.85
C ASP A 24 -6.13 17.70 23.04
N HIS A 25 -6.69 16.51 22.82
CA HIS A 25 -6.86 15.47 23.84
C HIS A 25 -6.00 14.23 23.57
N ALA A 26 -4.92 14.37 22.80
CA ALA A 26 -4.17 13.23 22.26
C ALA A 26 -3.71 12.24 23.34
N GLU A 27 -3.26 12.73 24.50
CA GLU A 27 -2.82 11.85 25.59
C GLU A 27 -3.95 10.92 26.06
N LYS A 28 -5.17 11.43 26.20
CA LYS A 28 -6.34 10.62 26.59
C LYS A 28 -6.71 9.63 25.47
N VAL A 29 -6.69 10.08 24.21
CA VAL A 29 -7.02 9.23 23.06
C VAL A 29 -6.02 8.10 22.89
N ILE A 30 -4.71 8.38 23.01
CA ILE A 30 -3.63 7.38 22.97
C ILE A 30 -3.82 6.36 24.09
N ARG A 31 -4.13 6.80 25.33
CA ARG A 31 -4.40 5.90 26.45
C ARG A 31 -5.57 4.96 26.15
N VAL A 32 -6.67 5.49 25.60
CA VAL A 32 -7.84 4.67 25.21
C VAL A 32 -7.46 3.64 24.16
N PHE A 33 -6.74 4.02 23.10
CA PHE A 33 -6.32 3.07 22.07
C PHE A 33 -5.35 2.02 22.60
N ASN A 34 -4.41 2.36 23.48
CA ASN A 34 -3.55 1.38 24.14
C ASN A 34 -4.36 0.41 25.00
N SER A 35 -5.34 0.90 25.77
CA SER A 35 -6.23 0.03 26.55
C SER A 35 -7.07 -0.88 25.67
N LEU A 36 -7.52 -0.41 24.51
CA LEU A 36 -8.21 -1.24 23.52
C LEU A 36 -7.26 -2.29 22.94
N SER A 37 -6.02 -1.93 22.59
CA SER A 37 -5.02 -2.90 22.12
C SER A 37 -4.83 -4.03 23.14
N VAL A 38 -4.63 -3.69 24.42
CA VAL A 38 -4.56 -4.66 25.52
C VAL A 38 -5.81 -5.53 25.55
N LYS A 39 -7.00 -4.92 25.56
CA LYS A 39 -8.26 -5.65 25.64
C LYS A 39 -8.42 -6.67 24.51
N PHE A 40 -8.16 -6.26 23.27
CA PHE A 40 -8.33 -7.13 22.11
C PHE A 40 -7.29 -8.26 22.08
N TYR A 41 -6.08 -8.04 22.60
CA TYR A 41 -5.09 -9.09 22.76
C TYR A 41 -5.44 -10.05 23.90
N THR A 42 -5.69 -9.55 25.11
CA THR A 42 -5.79 -10.39 26.32
C THR A 42 -7.16 -11.00 26.56
N HIS A 43 -8.24 -10.38 26.05
CA HIS A 43 -9.61 -10.80 26.37
C HIS A 43 -10.41 -11.26 25.15
N GLU A 44 -10.07 -10.81 23.95
CA GLU A 44 -10.82 -11.15 22.72
C GLU A 44 -10.03 -12.03 21.75
N ASP A 45 -8.77 -12.36 22.06
CA ASP A 45 -7.85 -13.15 21.20
C ASP A 45 -7.83 -12.66 19.74
N ASN A 46 -7.81 -11.34 19.57
CA ASN A 46 -7.92 -10.67 18.28
C ASN A 46 -6.68 -9.82 18.04
N GLU A 47 -5.61 -10.48 17.62
CA GLU A 47 -4.31 -9.87 17.33
C GLU A 47 -4.43 -8.73 16.30
N LEU A 48 -5.30 -8.86 15.30
CA LEU A 48 -5.52 -7.87 14.25
C LEU A 48 -6.09 -6.55 14.79
N MET A 49 -7.14 -6.62 15.60
CA MET A 49 -7.73 -5.44 16.23
C MET A 49 -6.80 -4.85 17.27
N SER A 50 -6.05 -5.69 18.00
CA SER A 50 -5.01 -5.21 18.90
C SER A 50 -3.96 -4.39 18.17
N LEU A 51 -3.38 -4.92 17.08
CA LEU A 51 -2.41 -4.21 16.26
C LEU A 51 -2.98 -2.93 15.68
N LYS A 52 -4.23 -2.95 15.21
CA LYS A 52 -4.91 -1.78 14.67
C LYS A 52 -4.98 -0.64 15.68
N PHE A 53 -5.34 -0.92 16.94
CA PHE A 53 -5.44 0.12 17.96
C PHE A 53 -4.05 0.62 18.40
N HIS A 54 -3.06 -0.27 18.51
CA HIS A 54 -1.67 0.13 18.71
C HIS A 54 -1.19 1.06 17.59
N HIS A 55 -1.41 0.69 16.34
CA HIS A 55 -1.07 1.49 15.17
C HIS A 55 -1.70 2.88 15.22
N MET A 56 -3.01 2.96 15.54
CA MET A 56 -3.70 4.25 15.70
C MET A 56 -3.07 5.10 16.81
N ALA A 57 -2.76 4.51 17.96
CA ALA A 57 -2.09 5.20 19.05
C ALA A 57 -0.69 5.71 18.63
N PHE A 58 0.08 4.88 17.92
CA PHE A 58 1.41 5.23 17.42
C PHE A 58 1.38 6.40 16.43
N VAL A 59 0.42 6.41 15.49
CA VAL A 59 0.28 7.51 14.51
C VAL A 59 -0.08 8.83 15.21
N ILE A 60 -0.98 8.80 16.18
CA ILE A 60 -1.35 10.00 16.96
C ILE A 60 -0.14 10.52 17.74
N ASP A 61 0.62 9.63 18.39
CA ASP A 61 1.85 9.99 19.10
C ASP A 61 2.89 10.59 18.14
N GLY A 62 3.06 10.03 16.95
CA GLY A 62 3.92 10.56 15.88
C GLY A 62 3.54 11.99 15.47
N CYS A 63 2.24 12.24 15.23
CA CYS A 63 1.73 13.58 14.94
C CYS A 63 2.02 14.56 16.09
N CYS A 64 1.77 14.15 17.33
CA CYS A 64 2.01 14.97 18.51
C CYS A 64 3.48 15.31 18.71
N LYS A 65 4.38 14.33 18.55
CA LYS A 65 5.83 14.52 18.63
C LYS A 65 6.33 15.47 17.55
N PHE A 66 5.82 15.32 16.33
CA PHE A 66 6.14 16.23 15.24
C PHE A 66 5.73 17.68 15.55
N LEU A 67 4.48 17.90 15.99
CA LEU A 67 3.98 19.23 16.34
C LEU A 67 4.77 19.87 17.49
N LYS A 68 5.12 19.09 18.53
CA LYS A 68 5.99 19.57 19.63
C LYS A 68 7.37 19.98 19.11
N SER A 69 7.95 19.22 18.19
CA SER A 69 9.26 19.53 17.59
C SER A 69 9.23 20.79 16.70
N GLN A 70 8.12 21.05 16.00
CA GLN A 70 7.89 22.26 15.22
C GLN A 70 7.78 23.49 16.14
N LYS A 71 6.97 23.41 17.20
CA LYS A 71 6.81 24.50 18.19
C LYS A 71 8.14 24.88 18.86
N ALA A 72 9.00 23.90 19.11
CA ALA A 72 10.34 24.14 19.66
C ALA A 72 11.26 24.92 18.70
N LYS A 73 11.05 24.81 17.39
CA LYS A 73 11.83 25.51 16.36
C LYS A 73 11.30 26.91 16.08
N ASP A 74 9.98 27.07 15.97
CA ASP A 74 9.35 28.32 15.54
C ASP A 74 9.04 29.29 16.70
N GLY A 75 9.25 28.88 17.95
CA GLY A 75 9.00 29.69 19.16
C GLY A 75 7.54 30.15 19.34
N SER A 76 6.64 29.70 18.47
CA SER A 76 5.29 30.22 18.34
C SER A 76 4.30 29.46 19.23
N LYS A 77 3.59 30.19 20.09
CA LYS A 77 2.42 29.71 20.86
C LYS A 77 1.13 29.74 20.03
N GLY A 78 1.21 29.41 18.74
CA GLY A 78 0.05 29.38 17.85
C GLY A 78 -0.89 28.22 18.18
N ASN A 79 -2.20 28.46 18.03
CA ASN A 79 -3.24 27.43 18.08
C ASN A 79 -3.06 26.45 16.91
N LEU A 80 -3.57 25.22 17.04
CA LEU A 80 -3.62 24.26 15.95
C LEU A 80 -4.51 24.82 14.82
N THR A 81 -4.03 24.74 13.59
CA THR A 81 -4.76 25.17 12.38
C THR A 81 -5.11 23.97 11.51
N GLU A 82 -6.02 24.17 10.57
CA GLU A 82 -6.50 23.15 9.60
C GLU A 82 -5.41 22.62 8.65
N ASP A 83 -4.16 23.09 8.76
CA ASP A 83 -3.01 22.64 7.95
C ASP A 83 -1.78 22.27 8.81
N CYS A 84 -1.95 22.15 10.13
CA CYS A 84 -0.84 21.97 11.06
C CYS A 84 -0.03 20.67 10.87
N LEU A 85 -0.63 19.63 10.26
CA LEU A 85 0.03 18.36 9.98
C LEU A 85 0.53 18.24 8.53
N ASN A 86 0.27 19.23 7.66
CA ASN A 86 0.80 19.21 6.28
C ASN A 86 2.32 19.00 6.21
N PRO A 87 3.17 19.61 7.06
CA PRO A 87 4.59 19.34 7.04
C PRO A 87 4.94 17.89 7.44
N PHE A 88 4.19 17.29 8.37
CA PHE A 88 4.37 15.88 8.75
C PHE A 88 3.95 14.95 7.61
N ILE A 89 2.80 15.22 6.98
CA ILE A 89 2.32 14.45 5.84
C ILE A 89 3.32 14.52 4.68
N LYS A 90 3.81 15.73 4.34
CA LYS A 90 4.85 15.91 3.31
C LYS A 90 6.13 15.16 3.67
N TYR A 91 6.53 15.13 4.93
CA TYR A 91 7.67 14.33 5.37
C TYR A 91 7.45 12.84 5.09
N LEU A 92 6.27 12.29 5.42
CA LEU A 92 5.94 10.88 5.20
C LEU A 92 5.90 10.49 3.71
N ILE A 93 5.25 11.30 2.86
CA ILE A 93 5.03 10.97 1.44
C ILE A 93 6.18 11.36 0.52
N LYS A 94 7.23 11.99 1.03
CA LYS A 94 8.37 12.40 0.21
C LYS A 94 9.09 11.16 -0.32
N GLY A 95 9.11 11.01 -1.64
CA GLY A 95 9.84 9.95 -2.33
C GLY A 95 11.34 10.23 -2.40
N ASP A 96 12.13 9.16 -2.54
CA ASP A 96 13.54 9.22 -2.95
C ASP A 96 13.68 9.39 -4.49
N SER A 97 14.82 8.99 -5.05
CA SER A 97 15.06 9.07 -6.51
C SER A 97 14.07 8.24 -7.32
N GLU A 98 13.69 7.07 -6.81
CA GLU A 98 12.74 6.15 -7.44
C GLU A 98 11.28 6.46 -7.04
N GLY A 99 11.10 7.44 -6.15
CA GLY A 99 9.78 7.83 -5.66
C GLY A 99 9.29 7.02 -4.46
N PHE A 100 10.13 6.19 -3.84
CA PHE A 100 9.75 5.39 -2.68
C PHE A 100 9.70 6.24 -1.39
N PRO A 101 8.61 6.18 -0.60
CA PRO A 101 8.42 7.02 0.59
C PRO A 101 9.20 6.48 1.81
N MET A 102 10.53 6.63 1.78
CA MET A 102 11.47 6.13 2.78
C MET A 102 11.14 6.51 4.23
N ALA A 103 10.60 7.71 4.45
CA ALA A 103 10.22 8.18 5.78
C ALA A 103 9.00 7.44 6.33
N LEU A 104 7.99 7.18 5.49
CA LEU A 104 6.81 6.40 5.86
C LEU A 104 7.18 4.94 6.16
N GLU A 105 8.02 4.34 5.33
CA GLU A 105 8.50 2.96 5.53
C GLU A 105 9.19 2.79 6.89
N LYS A 106 10.14 3.68 7.20
CA LYS A 106 10.84 3.67 8.50
C LYS A 106 9.88 3.91 9.66
N PHE A 107 8.92 4.81 9.50
CA PHE A 107 7.92 5.12 10.52
C PHE A 107 7.05 3.89 10.85
N LEU A 108 6.62 3.14 9.84
CA LEU A 108 5.81 1.93 10.01
C LEU A 108 6.59 0.74 10.54
N ARG A 109 7.86 0.57 10.16
CA ARG A 109 8.72 -0.45 10.80
C ARG A 109 8.94 -0.16 12.28
N GLN A 110 9.06 1.10 12.66
CA GLN A 110 9.11 1.51 14.07
C GLN A 110 7.79 1.27 14.82
N ASP A 111 6.66 1.40 14.13
CA ASP A 111 5.35 1.09 14.69
C ASP A 111 5.25 -0.38 15.09
N ILE A 112 5.57 -1.28 14.14
CA ILE A 112 5.60 -2.73 14.38
C ILE A 112 6.57 -3.05 15.52
N GLN A 113 7.79 -2.50 15.49
CA GLN A 113 8.79 -2.74 16.54
C GLN A 113 8.32 -2.33 17.94
N LYS A 114 7.41 -1.36 18.07
CA LYS A 114 6.87 -0.92 19.36
C LYS A 114 5.63 -1.68 19.80
N TYR A 115 5.10 -2.58 18.98
CA TYR A 115 3.94 -3.39 19.33
C TYR A 115 4.31 -4.33 20.48
N PRO A 116 3.63 -4.29 21.64
CA PRO A 116 4.13 -4.91 22.87
C PRO A 116 4.03 -6.44 22.93
N TYR A 117 3.31 -7.07 22.00
CA TYR A 117 2.98 -8.50 22.06
C TYR A 117 3.85 -9.30 21.09
N HIS A 118 5.13 -9.43 21.41
CA HIS A 118 6.09 -10.07 20.50
C HIS A 118 5.86 -11.57 20.32
N GLU A 119 5.27 -12.26 21.29
CA GLU A 119 5.01 -13.70 21.19
C GLU A 119 3.82 -14.05 20.28
N CYS A 120 3.06 -13.05 19.82
CA CYS A 120 1.87 -13.27 19.03
C CYS A 120 2.21 -13.63 17.57
N SER A 121 1.37 -14.46 16.95
CA SER A 121 1.65 -15.03 15.62
C SER A 121 1.77 -13.95 14.55
N LEU A 122 0.88 -12.96 14.60
CA LEU A 122 0.84 -11.82 13.71
C LEU A 122 2.14 -11.01 13.77
N PHE A 123 2.64 -10.68 14.96
CA PHE A 123 3.87 -9.90 15.09
C PHE A 123 5.07 -10.65 14.49
N GLN A 124 5.20 -11.94 14.82
CA GLN A 124 6.28 -12.78 14.30
C GLN A 124 6.24 -12.87 12.77
N GLU A 125 5.04 -12.98 12.19
CA GLU A 125 4.87 -12.96 10.73
C GLU A 125 5.29 -11.62 10.12
N LEU A 126 4.81 -10.49 10.67
CA LEU A 126 5.16 -9.15 10.20
C LEU A 126 6.67 -8.91 10.23
N VAL A 127 7.33 -9.26 11.33
CA VAL A 127 8.78 -9.09 11.50
C VAL A 127 9.55 -10.02 10.56
N ARG A 128 9.15 -11.28 10.41
CA ARG A 128 9.78 -12.22 9.49
C ARG A 128 9.75 -11.70 8.05
N THR A 129 8.60 -11.22 7.58
CA THR A 129 8.47 -10.68 6.23
C THR A 129 9.32 -9.42 6.06
N LEU A 130 9.18 -8.44 6.95
CA LEU A 130 9.89 -7.16 6.80
C LEU A 130 11.39 -7.23 7.01
N SER A 131 11.88 -8.12 7.88
CA SER A 131 13.32 -8.29 8.10
C SER A 131 14.04 -8.90 6.89
N SER A 132 13.31 -9.64 6.05
CA SER A 132 13.85 -10.20 4.79
C SER A 132 13.87 -9.21 3.62
N VAL A 133 13.20 -8.06 3.75
CA VAL A 133 13.02 -7.07 2.68
C VAL A 133 13.81 -5.80 2.99
N GLN A 134 14.67 -5.37 2.05
CA GLN A 134 15.43 -4.13 2.21
C GLN A 134 14.50 -2.90 2.15
N LEU A 135 14.98 -1.79 2.70
CA LEU A 135 14.24 -0.54 2.63
C LEU A 135 14.19 -0.04 1.17
N GLY A 136 13.00 0.16 0.63
CA GLY A 136 12.80 0.55 -0.77
C GLY A 136 12.23 -0.57 -1.64
N ASP A 137 12.33 -1.82 -1.17
CA ASP A 137 11.81 -2.99 -1.87
C ASP A 137 10.38 -3.33 -1.41
N GLU A 138 9.69 -4.14 -2.23
CA GLU A 138 8.38 -4.70 -1.89
C GLU A 138 8.50 -6.11 -1.26
N PRO A 139 7.57 -6.52 -0.39
CA PRO A 139 6.42 -5.74 0.10
C PRO A 139 6.79 -4.64 1.11
N SER A 140 6.27 -3.44 0.90
CA SER A 140 6.41 -2.31 1.82
C SER A 140 5.67 -2.52 3.15
N ALA A 141 6.11 -1.86 4.22
CA ALA A 141 5.47 -2.00 5.54
C ALA A 141 3.98 -1.59 5.52
N ILE A 142 3.61 -0.59 4.73
CA ILE A 142 2.19 -0.20 4.62
C ILE A 142 1.33 -1.28 3.97
N SER A 143 1.85 -2.01 2.98
CA SER A 143 1.09 -3.06 2.29
C SER A 143 0.82 -4.22 3.23
N ILE A 144 1.85 -4.66 3.97
CA ILE A 144 1.75 -5.78 4.92
C ILE A 144 0.83 -5.45 6.10
N ILE A 145 1.01 -4.28 6.75
CA ILE A 145 0.13 -3.90 7.89
C ILE A 145 -1.32 -3.74 7.39
N SER A 146 -1.52 -3.19 6.18
CA SER A 146 -2.86 -3.03 5.61
C SER A 146 -3.53 -4.37 5.32
N GLU A 147 -2.78 -5.35 4.79
CA GLU A 147 -3.28 -6.70 4.54
C GLU A 147 -3.62 -7.41 5.85
N ALA A 148 -2.76 -7.34 6.85
CA ALA A 148 -3.04 -7.88 8.18
C ALA A 148 -4.34 -7.32 8.77
N VAL A 149 -4.46 -5.99 8.87
CA VAL A 149 -5.58 -5.36 9.57
C VAL A 149 -6.90 -5.42 8.78
N ASN A 150 -6.84 -5.36 7.45
CA ASN A 150 -8.05 -5.35 6.62
C ASN A 150 -8.43 -6.72 6.06
N GLY A 151 -7.54 -7.72 6.14
CA GLY A 151 -7.65 -8.98 5.44
C GLY A 151 -7.40 -8.85 3.93
N GLN A 152 -7.38 -9.98 3.23
CA GLN A 152 -7.32 -10.07 1.78
C GLN A 152 -8.65 -9.59 1.15
N ARG A 153 -8.85 -8.27 1.09
CA ARG A 153 -9.92 -7.69 0.30
C ARG A 153 -9.41 -7.46 -1.11
N GLY A 154 -10.10 -8.01 -2.11
CA GLY A 154 -9.81 -7.86 -3.54
C GLY A 154 -10.03 -6.45 -4.09
N LEU A 155 -9.51 -5.43 -3.40
CA LEU A 155 -9.49 -4.05 -3.86
C LEU A 155 -8.31 -3.86 -4.80
N ASP A 156 -8.60 -3.34 -6.00
CA ASP A 156 -7.59 -3.03 -7.01
C ASP A 156 -6.52 -2.08 -6.42
N PRO A 157 -5.26 -2.55 -6.23
CA PRO A 157 -4.17 -1.74 -5.71
C PRO A 157 -3.90 -0.51 -6.57
N LEU A 158 -4.18 -0.57 -7.88
CA LEU A 158 -3.92 0.51 -8.82
C LEU A 158 -4.82 1.71 -8.60
N SER A 159 -5.99 1.52 -7.99
CA SER A 159 -6.95 2.60 -7.74
C SER A 159 -6.71 3.34 -6.42
N ARG A 160 -5.68 2.99 -5.64
CA ARG A 160 -5.43 3.63 -4.34
C ARG A 160 -4.91 5.06 -4.52
N CYS A 161 -5.33 5.95 -3.63
CA CYS A 161 -4.79 7.29 -3.60
C CYS A 161 -3.30 7.28 -3.26
N ALA A 162 -2.47 7.84 -4.15
CA ALA A 162 -1.02 7.94 -3.97
C ALA A 162 -0.58 8.83 -2.78
N THR A 163 -1.52 9.55 -2.14
CA THR A 163 -1.25 10.41 -0.99
C THR A 163 -1.64 9.74 0.32
N CYS A 164 -2.90 9.32 0.44
CA CYS A 164 -3.46 8.84 1.69
C CYS A 164 -3.85 7.35 1.67
N GLY A 165 -3.60 6.64 0.57
CA GLY A 165 -3.93 5.22 0.44
C GLY A 165 -5.43 4.91 0.40
N ASP A 166 -6.30 5.91 0.25
CA ASP A 166 -7.75 5.69 0.10
C ASP A 166 -8.01 4.73 -1.06
N PRO A 167 -8.74 3.61 -0.83
CA PRO A 167 -8.97 2.60 -1.86
C PRO A 167 -9.84 3.07 -3.02
N PHE A 168 -10.49 4.22 -2.91
CA PHE A 168 -11.36 4.79 -3.94
C PHE A 168 -10.71 6.02 -4.57
N GLY A 169 -9.51 5.90 -5.13
CA GLY A 169 -8.88 6.94 -5.94
C GLY A 169 -9.67 7.16 -7.23
N LYS A 170 -10.47 8.23 -7.28
CA LYS A 170 -11.38 8.50 -8.40
C LYS A 170 -10.71 9.26 -9.55
N LYS A 171 -9.55 9.88 -9.32
CA LYS A 171 -8.94 10.84 -10.26
C LYS A 171 -7.51 10.45 -10.58
N LYS A 172 -7.21 10.21 -11.84
CA LYS A 172 -5.83 10.02 -12.30
C LYS A 172 -5.12 11.35 -12.49
N CYS A 173 -3.80 11.37 -12.33
CA CYS A 173 -3.00 12.48 -12.84
C CYS A 173 -3.23 12.61 -14.35
N SER A 174 -3.61 13.81 -14.81
CA SER A 174 -3.92 14.06 -16.22
C SER A 174 -2.71 13.89 -17.15
N THR A 175 -1.50 14.00 -16.61
CA THR A 175 -0.26 13.96 -17.37
C THR A 175 0.29 12.53 -17.47
N CYS A 176 0.68 11.91 -16.35
CA CYS A 176 1.24 10.54 -16.40
C CYS A 176 0.18 9.45 -16.50
N LYS A 177 -1.06 9.69 -16.05
CA LYS A 177 -2.14 8.69 -15.96
C LYS A 177 -1.83 7.44 -15.11
N SER A 178 -0.64 7.35 -14.50
CA SER A 178 -0.19 6.21 -13.68
C SER A 178 -0.56 6.31 -12.20
N VAL A 179 -0.79 7.52 -11.66
CA VAL A 179 -1.12 7.72 -10.23
C VAL A 179 -2.55 8.21 -10.04
N TYR A 180 -3.17 7.77 -8.94
CA TYR A 180 -4.56 8.07 -8.60
C TYR A 180 -4.65 8.90 -7.32
N TYR A 181 -5.72 9.69 -7.22
CA TYR A 181 -6.04 10.53 -6.07
C TYR A 181 -7.53 10.42 -5.76
N CYS A 182 -7.89 10.44 -4.48
CA CYS A 182 -9.29 10.51 -4.07
C CYS A 182 -9.90 11.89 -4.43
N ASP A 183 -9.13 12.98 -4.29
CA ASP A 183 -9.56 14.34 -4.60
C ASP A 183 -8.41 15.29 -5.00
N LYS A 184 -8.74 16.57 -5.21
CA LYS A 184 -7.78 17.63 -5.58
C LYS A 184 -6.85 18.00 -4.41
N THR A 185 -7.27 17.76 -3.16
CA THR A 185 -6.48 18.10 -1.97
C THR A 185 -5.29 17.16 -1.85
N CYS A 186 -5.52 15.84 -1.98
CA CYS A 186 -4.44 14.85 -2.02
C CYS A 186 -3.49 15.08 -3.19
N GLN A 187 -4.01 15.39 -4.39
CA GLN A 187 -3.18 15.73 -5.55
C GLN A 187 -2.25 16.92 -5.25
N LYS A 188 -2.80 18.03 -4.73
CA LYS A 188 -2.01 19.23 -4.36
C LYS A 188 -0.96 18.91 -3.29
N LEU A 189 -1.32 18.10 -2.30
CA LEU A 189 -0.43 17.76 -1.19
C LEU A 189 0.75 16.89 -1.63
N HIS A 190 0.53 15.98 -2.59
CA HIS A 190 1.56 15.11 -3.15
C HIS A 190 2.41 15.78 -4.26
N TRP A 191 1.91 16.85 -4.88
CA TRP A 191 2.54 17.47 -6.05
C TRP A 191 4.02 17.85 -5.87
N PHE A 192 4.43 18.27 -4.67
CA PHE A 192 5.82 18.71 -4.43
C PHE A 192 6.87 17.62 -4.74
N THR A 193 6.53 16.34 -4.56
CA THR A 193 7.38 15.19 -4.89
C THR A 193 6.96 14.51 -6.19
N HIS A 194 5.65 14.49 -6.50
CA HIS A 194 5.19 13.89 -7.76
C HIS A 194 5.65 14.66 -9.00
N LYS A 195 5.80 15.98 -8.95
CA LYS A 195 6.19 16.80 -10.11
C LYS A 195 7.50 16.37 -10.77
N THR A 196 8.45 15.85 -9.98
CA THR A 196 9.73 15.35 -10.48
C THR A 196 9.63 13.95 -11.04
N GLN A 197 8.73 13.13 -10.49
CA GLN A 197 8.48 11.74 -10.90
C GLN A 197 7.50 11.63 -12.08
N CYS A 198 6.60 12.60 -12.26
CA CYS A 198 5.57 12.57 -13.29
C CYS A 198 6.12 12.38 -14.71
N PRO A 199 7.21 13.06 -15.15
CA PRO A 199 7.77 12.84 -16.48
C PRO A 199 8.41 11.46 -16.64
N ILE A 200 8.97 10.87 -15.57
CA ILE A 200 9.56 9.54 -15.59
C ILE A 200 8.46 8.50 -15.81
N LEU A 201 7.35 8.62 -15.07
CA LEU A 201 6.18 7.75 -15.20
C LEU A 201 5.54 7.81 -16.60
N VAL A 202 5.53 8.98 -17.25
CA VAL A 202 5.08 9.11 -18.65
C VAL A 202 5.95 8.23 -19.56
N LYS A 203 7.27 8.32 -19.43
CA LYS A 203 8.20 7.53 -20.25
C LYS A 203 8.03 6.03 -20.00
N MET A 204 7.90 5.61 -18.75
CA MET A 204 7.68 4.20 -18.39
C MET A 204 6.40 3.66 -19.04
N SER A 205 5.28 4.40 -18.95
CA SER A 205 4.01 3.98 -19.55
C SER A 205 4.06 3.84 -21.07
N GLN A 206 4.91 4.61 -21.76
CA GLN A 206 5.08 4.51 -23.22
C GLN A 206 5.90 3.28 -23.62
N ILE A 207 6.87 2.90 -22.80
CA ILE A 207 7.69 1.69 -23.00
C ILE A 207 6.83 0.45 -22.83
N GLU A 208 6.01 0.39 -21.77
CA GLU A 208 5.10 -0.73 -21.51
C GLU A 208 4.13 -0.96 -22.67
N VAL A 209 3.54 0.10 -23.23
CA VAL A 209 2.64 0.01 -24.40
C VAL A 209 3.39 -0.50 -25.63
N ALA A 210 4.61 -0.03 -25.89
CA ALA A 210 5.41 -0.48 -27.02
C ALA A 210 5.80 -1.97 -26.90
N ASP A 211 6.14 -2.42 -25.70
CA ASP A 211 6.46 -3.83 -25.44
C ASP A 211 5.23 -4.74 -25.60
N ASP A 212 4.06 -4.30 -25.15
CA ASP A 212 2.80 -5.04 -25.32
C ASP A 212 2.36 -5.10 -26.80
N GLU A 213 2.52 -4.01 -27.55
CA GLU A 213 2.28 -3.98 -28.99
C GLU A 213 3.24 -4.91 -29.76
N ALA A 214 4.53 -4.93 -29.39
CA ALA A 214 5.52 -5.83 -29.98
C ALA A 214 5.22 -7.31 -29.70
N LYS A 215 4.76 -7.64 -28.47
CA LYS A 215 4.37 -9.01 -28.10
C LYS A 215 3.10 -9.48 -28.82
N ASN A 216 2.12 -8.60 -29.03
CA ASN A 216 0.88 -8.93 -29.73
C ASN A 216 1.07 -9.10 -31.26
N GLN A 217 2.08 -8.47 -31.87
CA GLN A 217 2.35 -8.65 -33.30
C GLN A 217 3.02 -10.00 -33.62
N CYS A 218 3.75 -10.61 -32.69
CA CYS A 218 4.39 -11.92 -32.89
C CYS A 218 3.46 -13.13 -32.67
N SER A 219 2.27 -12.94 -32.08
CA SER A 219 1.31 -14.03 -31.79
C SER A 219 0.18 -14.17 -32.83
N GLY A 220 0.15 -13.33 -33.87
CA GLY A 220 -0.95 -13.23 -34.85
C GLY A 220 -0.69 -13.80 -36.24
N GLY A 221 0.06 -14.90 -36.39
CA GLY A 221 0.39 -15.43 -37.73
C GLY A 221 0.62 -16.93 -37.81
N ALA A 222 -0.46 -17.72 -37.86
CA ALA A 222 -0.44 -19.07 -38.43
C ALA A 222 -1.82 -19.45 -38.98
N GLU A 223 -2.30 -18.72 -39.99
CA GLU A 223 -3.30 -19.27 -40.91
C GLU A 223 -2.57 -20.12 -41.96
N ILE A 224 -2.76 -21.44 -41.87
CA ILE A 224 -2.24 -22.41 -42.83
C ILE A 224 -3.15 -22.37 -44.07
N PRO A 225 -2.65 -22.05 -45.28
CA PRO A 225 -3.45 -22.15 -46.49
C PRO A 225 -3.66 -23.62 -46.84
N GLY A 226 -4.92 -24.04 -46.92
CA GLY A 226 -5.29 -25.37 -47.39
C GLY A 226 -4.97 -25.54 -48.88
N THR A 227 -4.34 -26.68 -49.21
CA THR A 227 -4.26 -27.17 -50.59
C THR A 227 -4.74 -28.61 -50.65
N SER A 228 -5.77 -28.83 -51.46
CA SER A 228 -6.34 -30.13 -51.83
C SER A 228 -5.47 -30.88 -52.84
N GLY A 229 -5.41 -32.21 -52.76
CA GLY A 229 -4.95 -33.08 -53.85
C GLY A 229 -4.85 -34.56 -53.44
N ALA A 230 -5.70 -35.41 -54.04
CA ALA A 230 -5.73 -36.88 -53.93
C ALA A 230 -4.48 -37.55 -54.58
N GLU A 231 -4.10 -38.83 -54.44
CA GLU A 231 -4.83 -40.10 -54.43
C GLU A 231 -4.00 -41.26 -53.80
N LYS A 232 -4.72 -42.23 -53.22
CA LYS A 232 -4.63 -43.71 -53.26
C LYS A 232 -3.26 -44.44 -53.29
N GLY A 233 -3.14 -45.41 -52.37
CA GLY A 233 -2.29 -46.59 -52.51
C GLY A 233 -2.48 -47.57 -51.35
N ALA A 234 -3.28 -48.62 -51.55
CA ALA A 234 -3.50 -49.70 -50.61
C ALA A 234 -2.31 -50.66 -50.55
N PHE A 235 -1.99 -51.20 -49.37
CA PHE A 235 -1.61 -52.61 -49.23
C PHE A 235 -1.80 -53.09 -47.78
N SER A 236 -2.21 -54.36 -47.69
CA SER A 236 -2.82 -55.04 -46.57
C SER A 236 -1.86 -55.93 -45.78
N ASN A 237 -2.41 -56.51 -44.70
CA ASN A 237 -1.97 -57.69 -43.91
C ASN A 237 -1.05 -57.39 -42.73
N SER A 238 -1.05 -58.14 -41.63
CA SER A 238 -2.01 -58.96 -40.85
C SER A 238 -1.19 -59.50 -39.66
N ASP A 239 -1.87 -59.92 -38.60
CA ASP A 239 -1.35 -60.76 -37.49
C ASP A 239 -0.45 -60.02 -36.47
N GLY A 240 -0.55 -60.18 -35.15
CA GLY A 240 -1.28 -61.10 -34.28
C GLY A 240 -0.60 -61.08 -32.89
N ALA A 241 -1.34 -61.44 -31.83
CA ALA A 241 -0.94 -61.59 -30.42
C ALA A 241 -0.59 -60.28 -29.65
N GLY A 242 -1.13 -59.96 -28.48
CA GLY A 242 -1.77 -60.76 -27.42
C GLY A 242 -0.76 -61.09 -26.32
N CYS A 243 -0.71 -60.32 -25.22
CA CYS A 243 -0.61 -60.83 -23.85
C CYS A 243 -0.72 -59.73 -22.79
N SER A 244 -1.20 -60.13 -21.63
CA SER A 244 -1.61 -59.39 -20.45
C SER A 244 -0.53 -59.39 -19.34
N HIS A 245 -0.81 -58.71 -18.23
CA HIS A 245 -0.18 -58.74 -16.90
C HIS A 245 1.14 -57.96 -16.77
N ASP A 246 1.36 -57.08 -15.78
CA ASP A 246 0.74 -56.79 -14.48
C ASP A 246 0.64 -55.28 -14.22
#